data_AF-E7A2C4-F1
#
_entry.id   AF-E7A2C4-F1
#
_cell.length_a   1.000
_cell.length_b   1.000
_cell.length_c   1.000
_cell.angle_alpha   90.00
_cell.angle_beta   90.00
_cell.angle_gamma   90.00
#
_symmetry.space_group_name_H-M   'P 1'
#
loop_
_entity.id
_entity.type
_entity.pdbx_description
1 polymer ?
#
loop_
_entity_poly.entity_id
_entity_poly.type
_entity_poly.pdbx_seq_one_letter_code
_entity_poly.pdbx_strand_id
1 'polypeptide(L)'
;MSPFHLLTLLLLTLLPLTRATPQPPRRMQPAPPPLYHAAPPASVFAVDNTPSGYEQLYRSYLVPLQLYAPRPEHYAPQGSPRGRAALLPNYAAYQHFVREHPAYISPDAGHTVPALVARMTAITDAQHAARRDKQRAFLALFTELGQQAKVEMKNALHPENLTSQHVTPLEELQGKYKLLLDPLERRENVERLTSHLDEEERERFLETVNVLSAESKLLEAAQRYATRFPHV
;
A
#
# COMPACT_ATOMS: atom_id res chain seq x y z
N MET A 1 -69.72 46.96 -46.04
CA MET A 1 -70.85 47.06 -45.09
C MET A 1 -70.52 46.18 -43.90
N SER A 2 -70.37 46.77 -42.71
CA SER A 2 -70.28 46.08 -41.40
C SER A 2 -71.58 45.33 -41.07
N PRO A 3 -71.79 44.70 -39.88
CA PRO A 3 -70.89 44.30 -38.78
C PRO A 3 -71.16 42.85 -38.28
N PHE A 4 -70.32 42.31 -37.40
CA PHE A 4 -70.68 41.98 -36.01
C PHE A 4 -69.50 41.31 -35.30
N HIS A 5 -69.03 41.99 -34.26
CA HIS A 5 -67.96 41.58 -33.37
C HIS A 5 -68.44 40.62 -32.28
N LEU A 6 -67.42 40.00 -31.65
CA LEU A 6 -67.38 39.52 -30.25
C LEU A 6 -68.01 38.15 -29.95
N LEU A 7 -67.17 37.14 -29.72
CA LEU A 7 -66.95 36.68 -28.34
C LEU A 7 -65.71 35.75 -28.20
N THR A 8 -64.93 36.03 -27.14
CA THR A 8 -64.18 35.08 -26.29
C THR A 8 -62.96 34.29 -26.85
N LEU A 9 -61.78 34.91 -26.72
CA LEU A 9 -60.71 34.52 -25.77
C LEU A 9 -60.63 33.03 -25.35
N LEU A 10 -59.65 32.26 -25.83
CA LEU A 10 -58.77 31.40 -25.03
C LEU A 10 -57.74 30.61 -25.89
N LEU A 11 -56.57 30.37 -25.29
CA LEU A 11 -55.47 29.44 -25.65
C LEU A 11 -54.55 29.79 -26.83
N LEU A 12 -53.40 30.41 -26.57
CA LEU A 12 -52.11 29.80 -26.15
C LEU A 12 -51.49 28.83 -27.16
N THR A 13 -50.53 29.36 -27.93
CA THR A 13 -49.17 28.84 -28.10
C THR A 13 -48.99 27.31 -28.12
N LEU A 14 -49.10 26.70 -29.30
CA LEU A 14 -48.61 25.36 -29.57
C LEU A 14 -47.11 25.40 -29.89
N LEU A 15 -46.28 25.39 -28.84
CA LEU A 15 -44.89 24.95 -28.88
C LEU A 15 -44.89 23.41 -28.76
N PRO A 16 -44.33 22.63 -29.70
CA PRO A 16 -44.11 21.21 -29.46
C PRO A 16 -42.96 21.04 -28.47
N LEU A 17 -43.30 20.50 -27.30
CA LEU A 17 -42.37 20.00 -26.29
C LEU A 17 -41.33 19.07 -26.93
N THR A 18 -40.06 19.40 -26.75
CA THR A 18 -38.96 18.44 -26.83
C THR A 18 -39.19 17.36 -25.78
N ARG A 19 -39.48 16.14 -26.24
CA ARG A 19 -39.55 14.94 -25.39
C ARG A 19 -38.18 14.73 -24.74
N ALA A 20 -38.10 14.99 -23.44
CA ALA A 20 -37.04 14.45 -22.61
C ALA A 20 -37.15 12.92 -22.64
N THR A 21 -36.21 12.26 -23.31
CA THR A 21 -36.05 10.80 -23.20
C THR A 21 -35.74 10.45 -21.74
N PRO A 22 -36.48 9.52 -21.12
CA PRO A 22 -36.15 9.06 -19.78
C PRO A 22 -34.74 8.47 -19.81
N GLN A 23 -33.85 9.09 -19.04
CA GLN A 23 -32.51 8.61 -18.81
C GLN A 23 -32.63 7.21 -18.18
N PRO A 24 -31.97 6.17 -18.73
CA PRO A 24 -32.04 4.84 -18.14
C PRO A 24 -31.55 4.92 -16.68
N PRO A 25 -32.13 4.13 -15.77
CA PRO A 25 -31.68 4.12 -14.39
C PRO A 25 -30.18 3.86 -14.38
N ARG A 26 -29.40 4.79 -13.81
CA ARG A 26 -27.98 4.55 -13.50
C ARG A 26 -27.95 3.24 -12.73
N ARG A 27 -27.38 2.19 -13.32
CA ARG A 27 -26.96 1.01 -12.57
C ARG A 27 -26.15 1.57 -11.41
N MET A 28 -26.67 1.44 -10.19
CA MET A 28 -25.84 1.63 -9.01
C MET A 28 -24.73 0.60 -9.17
N GLN A 29 -23.53 1.07 -9.53
CA GLN A 29 -22.35 0.25 -9.36
C GLN A 29 -22.35 -0.14 -7.89
N PRO A 30 -22.29 -1.45 -7.56
CA PRO A 30 -22.07 -1.84 -6.18
C PRO A 30 -20.82 -1.11 -5.71
N ALA A 31 -20.92 -0.46 -4.54
CA ALA A 31 -19.76 0.16 -3.93
C ALA A 31 -18.63 -0.89 -3.89
N PRO A 32 -17.39 -0.52 -4.27
CA PRO A 32 -16.27 -1.43 -4.09
C PRO A 32 -16.25 -1.89 -2.62
N PRO A 33 -15.93 -3.18 -2.35
CA PRO A 33 -15.83 -3.67 -0.99
C PRO A 33 -14.89 -2.77 -0.17
N PRO A 34 -15.09 -2.63 1.14
CA PRO A 34 -14.21 -1.83 1.98
C PRO A 34 -12.74 -2.23 1.76
N LEU A 35 -11.86 -1.24 1.67
CA LEU A 35 -10.41 -1.35 1.43
C LEU A 35 -9.64 -2.22 2.44
N TYR A 36 -10.34 -2.82 3.40
CA TYR A 36 -9.79 -3.53 4.53
C TYR A 36 -10.40 -4.93 4.56
N HIS A 37 -9.64 -5.93 4.13
CA HIS A 37 -9.67 -7.17 4.90
C HIS A 37 -9.06 -6.81 6.24
N ALA A 38 -9.91 -6.65 7.25
CA ALA A 38 -9.52 -6.33 8.62
C ALA A 38 -8.72 -7.51 9.19
N ALA A 39 -7.45 -7.61 8.80
CA ALA A 39 -6.48 -8.42 9.51
C ALA A 39 -6.40 -7.86 10.94
N PRO A 40 -6.41 -8.71 11.97
CA PRO A 40 -6.36 -8.26 13.35
C PRO A 40 -5.11 -7.38 13.55
N PRO A 41 -5.19 -6.29 14.34
CA PRO A 41 -4.03 -5.47 14.60
C PRO A 41 -2.94 -6.30 15.27
N ALA A 42 -1.65 -5.97 15.04
CA ALA A 42 -0.52 -6.69 15.61
C ALA A 42 -0.57 -6.82 17.16
N SER A 43 -1.33 -5.94 17.82
CA SER A 43 -1.63 -6.00 19.26
C SER A 43 -2.44 -7.23 19.69
N VAL A 44 -3.23 -7.86 18.81
CA VAL A 44 -4.03 -9.06 19.14
C VAL A 44 -3.15 -10.30 19.34
N PHE A 45 -2.03 -10.35 18.63
CA PHE A 45 -1.05 -11.44 18.72
C PHE A 45 0.09 -11.13 19.71
N ALA A 46 0.00 -9.99 20.40
CA ALA A 46 1.04 -9.49 21.31
C ALA A 46 1.01 -10.14 22.71
N VAL A 47 0.17 -11.15 22.94
CA VAL A 47 -0.02 -11.71 24.28
C VAL A 47 1.18 -12.56 24.72
N ASP A 48 1.92 -13.16 23.78
CA ASP A 48 3.11 -13.94 24.09
C ASP A 48 4.21 -13.65 23.06
N ASN A 49 5.38 -13.17 23.49
CA ASN A 49 6.60 -13.00 22.67
C ASN A 49 7.19 -14.37 22.23
N THR A 50 6.34 -15.30 21.82
CA THR A 50 6.70 -16.64 21.38
C THR A 50 6.80 -16.65 19.84
N PRO A 51 7.72 -17.42 19.25
CA PRO A 51 7.81 -17.60 17.80
C PRO A 51 6.46 -17.95 17.15
N SER A 52 5.59 -18.67 17.88
CA SER A 52 4.23 -19.01 17.46
C SER A 52 3.30 -17.81 17.29
N GLY A 53 3.47 -16.72 18.03
CA GLY A 53 2.63 -15.52 17.92
C GLY A 53 2.92 -14.72 16.65
N TYR A 54 4.20 -14.51 16.33
CA TYR A 54 4.58 -13.85 15.08
C TYR A 54 4.23 -14.70 13.85
N GLU A 55 4.46 -16.01 13.90
CA GLU A 55 4.13 -16.89 12.78
C GLU A 55 2.62 -16.85 12.43
N GLN A 56 1.75 -16.78 13.43
CA GLN A 56 0.31 -16.60 13.22
C GLN A 56 -0.01 -15.25 12.57
N LEU A 57 0.60 -14.17 13.07
CA LEU A 57 0.46 -12.84 12.47
C LEU A 57 0.93 -12.82 11.01
N TYR A 58 2.12 -13.36 10.76
CA TYR A 58 2.74 -13.50 9.45
C TYR A 58 1.81 -14.22 8.47
N ARG A 59 1.30 -15.38 8.88
CA ARG A 59 0.34 -16.16 8.09
C ARG A 59 -0.96 -15.38 7.83
N SER A 60 -1.46 -14.64 8.82
CA SER A 60 -2.71 -13.88 8.69
C SER A 60 -2.64 -12.79 7.63
N TYR A 61 -1.46 -12.17 7.43
CA TYR A 61 -1.25 -11.16 6.40
C TYR A 61 -0.93 -11.74 5.01
N LEU A 62 -0.13 -12.81 4.95
CA LEU A 62 0.37 -13.32 3.67
C LEU A 62 -0.57 -14.32 2.97
N VAL A 63 -1.39 -15.07 3.71
CA VAL A 63 -2.33 -16.03 3.10
C VAL A 63 -3.35 -15.34 2.19
N PRO A 64 -4.03 -14.24 2.61
CA PRO A 64 -4.96 -13.52 1.73
C PRO A 64 -4.29 -12.95 0.46
N LEU A 65 -2.99 -12.63 0.54
CA LEU A 65 -2.20 -12.11 -0.58
C LEU A 65 -1.61 -13.22 -1.45
N GLN A 66 -1.81 -14.49 -1.09
CA GLN A 66 -1.19 -15.65 -1.75
C GLN A 66 0.35 -15.61 -1.76
N LEU A 67 0.94 -14.97 -0.73
CA LEU A 67 2.38 -14.82 -0.57
C LEU A 67 2.96 -15.75 0.49
N TYR A 68 2.12 -16.44 1.25
CA TYR A 68 2.57 -17.27 2.37
C TYR A 68 3.38 -18.47 1.86
N ALA A 69 4.61 -18.56 2.36
CA ALA A 69 5.45 -19.73 2.20
C ALA A 69 5.75 -20.32 3.60
N PRO A 70 5.78 -21.66 3.74
CA PRO A 70 6.13 -22.30 5.01
C PRO A 70 7.62 -22.20 5.35
N ARG A 71 8.45 -21.82 4.37
CA ARG A 71 9.90 -21.63 4.49
C ARG A 71 10.31 -20.43 3.64
N PRO A 72 11.34 -19.67 4.04
CA PRO A 72 11.87 -18.60 3.21
C PRO A 72 12.62 -19.21 2.02
N GLU A 73 12.72 -18.45 0.93
CA GLU A 73 13.56 -18.84 -0.22
C GLU A 73 15.04 -18.64 0.12
N HIS A 74 15.33 -17.64 0.97
CA HIS A 74 16.66 -17.31 1.45
C HIS A 74 16.71 -17.28 2.97
N TYR A 75 17.57 -18.11 3.55
CA TYR A 75 17.89 -18.06 4.98
C TYR A 75 19.01 -17.05 5.24
N ALA A 76 18.94 -16.35 6.37
CA ALA A 76 20.01 -15.47 6.81
C ALA A 76 21.30 -16.27 7.03
N PRO A 77 22.40 -16.00 6.30
CA PRO A 77 23.66 -16.73 6.45
C PRO A 77 24.31 -16.50 7.82
N GLN A 78 23.98 -15.38 8.47
CA GLN A 78 24.57 -15.01 9.75
C GLN A 78 23.53 -14.33 10.66
N GLY A 79 23.37 -14.86 11.87
CA GLY A 79 22.52 -14.24 12.88
C GLY A 79 23.08 -12.88 13.33
N SER A 80 22.20 -12.02 13.84
CA SER A 80 22.65 -10.73 14.36
C SER A 80 23.38 -10.89 15.69
N PRO A 81 24.54 -10.21 15.90
CA PRO A 81 25.25 -10.23 17.17
C PRO A 81 24.37 -9.68 18.29
N ARG A 82 24.10 -10.51 19.31
CA ARG A 82 23.29 -10.14 20.48
C ARG A 82 24.17 -9.66 21.65
N GLY A 83 23.81 -8.51 22.22
CA GLY A 83 24.44 -7.99 23.45
C GLY A 83 25.82 -7.38 23.26
N ARG A 84 26.67 -7.43 24.29
CA ARG A 84 28.08 -6.96 24.24
C ARG A 84 29.01 -7.99 23.58
N ALA A 85 28.51 -8.78 22.64
CA ALA A 85 29.35 -9.71 21.89
C ALA A 85 30.40 -8.90 21.11
N ALA A 86 31.66 -9.35 21.16
CA ALA A 86 32.72 -8.75 20.37
C ALA A 86 32.30 -8.72 18.89
N LEU A 87 32.65 -7.62 18.20
CA LEU A 87 32.46 -7.52 16.76
C LEU A 87 33.03 -8.77 16.10
N LEU A 88 32.23 -9.42 15.25
CA LEU A 88 32.61 -10.66 14.61
C LEU A 88 33.92 -10.46 13.83
N PRO A 89 34.84 -11.45 13.81
CA PRO A 89 36.14 -11.34 13.13
C PRO A 89 36.05 -10.92 11.66
N ASN A 90 34.87 -11.07 11.04
CA ASN A 90 34.57 -10.67 9.67
C ASN A 90 33.37 -9.71 9.58
N TYR A 91 33.40 -8.64 10.38
CA TYR A 91 32.34 -7.62 10.40
C TYR A 91 32.07 -7.00 9.02
N ALA A 92 33.10 -6.84 8.17
CA ALA A 92 32.93 -6.34 6.81
C ALA A 92 32.04 -7.26 5.94
N ALA A 93 32.25 -8.59 5.99
CA ALA A 93 31.37 -9.52 5.29
C ALA A 93 29.96 -9.53 5.87
N TYR A 94 29.82 -9.38 7.19
CA TYR A 94 28.52 -9.23 7.82
C TYR A 94 27.75 -8.00 7.32
N GLN A 95 28.42 -6.84 7.24
CA GLN A 95 27.83 -5.62 6.68
C GLN A 95 27.40 -5.81 5.22
N HIS A 96 28.21 -6.51 4.43
CA HIS A 96 27.84 -6.86 3.05
C HIS A 96 26.57 -7.72 3.00
N PHE A 97 26.46 -8.76 3.85
CA PHE A 97 25.23 -9.56 3.92
C PHE A 97 24.02 -8.73 4.30
N VAL A 98 24.13 -7.87 5.31
CA VAL A 98 23.00 -7.03 5.76
C VAL A 98 22.53 -6.07 4.66
N ARG A 99 23.43 -5.61 3.78
CA ARG A 99 23.08 -4.69 2.69
C ARG A 99 22.49 -5.39 1.47
N GLU A 100 23.03 -6.56 1.12
CA GLU A 100 22.81 -7.16 -0.21
C GLU A 100 21.97 -8.45 -0.18
N HIS A 101 21.91 -9.15 0.96
CA HIS A 101 21.30 -10.48 1.00
C HIS A 101 19.78 -10.40 1.26
N PRO A 102 18.92 -11.09 0.47
CA PRO A 102 17.45 -10.97 0.55
C PRO A 102 16.81 -11.36 1.89
N ALA A 103 17.57 -12.06 2.74
CA ALA A 103 17.15 -12.45 4.08
C ALA A 103 17.28 -11.31 5.12
N TYR A 104 17.75 -10.12 4.74
CA TYR A 104 17.81 -8.96 5.63
C TYR A 104 17.06 -7.78 5.00
N ILE A 105 16.43 -6.97 5.85
CA ILE A 105 16.03 -5.62 5.46
C ILE A 105 17.29 -4.75 5.42
N SER A 106 17.65 -4.31 4.21
CA SER A 106 18.80 -3.46 3.98
C SER A 106 18.63 -2.10 4.67
N PRO A 107 19.70 -1.48 5.19
CA PRO A 107 19.66 -0.09 5.66
C PRO A 107 19.18 0.89 4.58
N ASP A 108 19.42 0.58 3.30
CA ASP A 108 19.01 1.39 2.16
C ASP A 108 17.62 0.99 1.61
N ALA A 109 16.90 0.09 2.31
CA ALA A 109 15.57 -0.33 1.91
C ALA A 109 14.61 0.87 1.83
N GLY A 110 13.78 0.87 0.78
CA GLY A 110 12.86 1.97 0.51
C GLY A 110 13.53 3.31 0.16
N HIS A 111 14.78 3.35 -0.30
CA HIS A 111 15.44 4.60 -0.74
C HIS A 111 14.65 5.37 -1.83
N THR A 112 13.79 4.68 -2.59
CA THR A 112 12.91 5.29 -3.59
C THR A 112 11.64 5.93 -3.01
N VAL A 113 11.26 5.56 -1.78
CA VAL A 113 9.98 5.98 -1.16
C VAL A 113 9.85 7.51 -1.04
N PRO A 114 10.88 8.28 -0.60
CA PRO A 114 10.76 9.74 -0.54
C PRO A 114 10.42 10.39 -1.88
N ALA A 115 11.03 9.91 -2.98
CA ALA A 115 10.73 10.40 -4.31
C ALA A 115 9.31 10.03 -4.77
N LEU A 116 8.83 8.84 -4.35
CA LEU A 116 7.48 8.38 -4.63
C LEU A 116 6.43 9.19 -3.87
N VAL A 117 6.69 9.51 -2.59
CA VAL A 117 5.86 10.41 -1.78
C VAL A 117 5.78 11.79 -2.43
N ALA A 118 6.90 12.37 -2.87
CA ALA A 118 6.90 13.67 -3.55
C ALA A 118 6.04 13.66 -4.83
N ARG A 119 6.09 12.57 -5.61
CA ARG A 119 5.24 12.39 -6.80
C ARG A 119 3.76 12.24 -6.45
N MET A 120 3.46 11.47 -5.41
CA MET A 120 2.10 11.31 -4.90
C MET A 120 1.53 12.66 -4.49
N THR A 121 2.24 13.42 -3.64
CA THR A 121 1.86 14.77 -3.21
C THR A 121 1.64 15.70 -4.40
N ALA A 122 2.52 15.68 -5.40
CA ALA A 122 2.35 16.51 -6.60
C ALA A 122 1.08 16.17 -7.41
N ILE A 123 0.63 14.91 -7.38
CA ILE A 123 -0.63 14.47 -8.02
C ILE A 123 -1.84 14.84 -7.14
N THR A 124 -1.75 14.59 -5.83
CA THR A 124 -2.86 14.81 -4.91
C THR A 124 -3.12 16.27 -4.61
N ASP A 125 -2.12 17.15 -4.70
CA ASP A 125 -2.27 18.59 -4.42
C ASP A 125 -2.60 19.41 -5.67
N ALA A 126 -2.57 18.79 -6.85
CA ALA A 126 -2.86 19.47 -8.11
C ALA A 126 -4.28 20.06 -8.12
N GLN A 127 -4.43 21.30 -8.61
CA GLN A 127 -5.74 21.96 -8.76
C GLN A 127 -6.65 21.26 -9.78
N HIS A 128 -6.05 20.58 -10.74
CA HIS A 128 -6.74 19.79 -11.75
C HIS A 128 -6.31 18.33 -11.66
N ALA A 129 -7.19 17.42 -12.07
CA ALA A 129 -6.89 15.99 -12.12
C ALA A 129 -5.57 15.75 -12.89
N ALA A 130 -4.70 14.93 -12.31
CA ALA A 130 -3.46 14.57 -12.96
C ALA A 130 -3.77 13.85 -14.28
N ARG A 131 -2.98 14.17 -15.32
CA ARG A 131 -3.06 13.47 -16.59
C ARG A 131 -2.72 11.98 -16.40
N ARG A 132 -3.31 11.14 -17.24
CA ARG A 132 -3.16 9.67 -17.18
C ARG A 132 -1.70 9.22 -17.19
N ASP A 133 -0.84 9.84 -17.99
CA ASP A 133 0.60 9.55 -18.06
C ASP A 133 1.29 9.70 -16.70
N LYS A 134 0.97 10.74 -15.93
CA LYS A 134 1.51 10.95 -14.58
C LYS A 134 1.02 9.88 -13.60
N GLN A 135 -0.26 9.51 -13.67
CA GLN A 135 -0.83 8.45 -12.83
C GLN A 135 -0.18 7.08 -13.15
N ARG A 136 0.01 6.75 -14.43
CA ARG A 136 0.68 5.51 -14.85
C ARG A 136 2.16 5.48 -14.45
N ALA A 137 2.87 6.60 -14.58
CA ALA A 137 4.27 6.69 -14.17
C ALA A 137 4.43 6.51 -12.65
N PHE A 138 3.50 7.06 -11.86
CA PHE A 138 3.44 6.81 -10.43
C PHE A 138 3.12 5.34 -10.13
N LEU A 139 2.10 4.78 -10.78
CA LEU A 139 1.70 3.38 -10.60
C LEU A 139 2.86 2.42 -10.87
N ALA A 140 3.64 2.62 -11.94
CA ALA A 140 4.77 1.76 -12.27
C ALA A 140 5.78 1.68 -11.10
N LEU A 141 6.23 2.84 -10.60
CA LEU A 141 7.15 2.91 -9.46
C LEU A 141 6.55 2.35 -8.17
N PHE A 142 5.25 2.59 -7.96
CA PHE A 142 4.53 2.06 -6.81
C PHE A 142 4.46 0.53 -6.85
N THR A 143 4.17 -0.05 -8.03
CA THR A 143 4.14 -1.51 -8.22
C THR A 143 5.53 -2.13 -8.07
N GLU A 144 6.59 -1.47 -8.53
CA GLU A 144 7.98 -1.93 -8.32
C GLU A 144 8.31 -2.03 -6.82
N LEU A 145 7.95 -1.01 -6.05
CA LEU A 145 8.06 -1.04 -4.59
C LEU A 145 7.25 -2.19 -3.98
N GLY A 146 6.04 -2.43 -4.49
CA GLY A 146 5.23 -3.58 -4.09
C GLY A 146 5.88 -4.93 -4.39
N GLN A 147 6.61 -5.08 -5.50
CA GLN A 147 7.33 -6.32 -5.79
C GLN A 147 8.51 -6.52 -4.83
N GLN A 148 9.23 -5.45 -4.49
CA GLN A 148 10.29 -5.50 -3.49
C GLN A 148 9.72 -5.94 -2.13
N ALA A 149 8.60 -5.35 -1.71
CA ALA A 149 7.89 -5.71 -0.49
C ALA A 149 7.48 -7.20 -0.43
N LYS A 150 7.05 -7.77 -1.56
CA LYS A 150 6.74 -9.21 -1.63
C LYS A 150 7.97 -10.08 -1.35
N VAL A 151 9.14 -9.68 -1.87
CA VAL A 151 10.40 -10.41 -1.64
C VAL A 151 10.83 -10.31 -0.19
N GLU A 152 10.76 -9.10 0.38
CA GLU A 152 11.13 -8.80 1.77
C GLU A 152 10.21 -9.54 2.76
N MET A 153 8.90 -9.54 2.54
CA MET A 153 7.95 -10.33 3.33
C MET A 153 8.24 -11.83 3.27
N LYS A 154 8.54 -12.39 2.11
CA LYS A 154 8.81 -13.83 1.95
C LYS A 154 10.15 -14.28 2.56
N ASN A 155 11.11 -13.37 2.68
CA ASN A 155 12.47 -13.69 3.09
C ASN A 155 12.87 -12.98 4.38
N ALA A 156 13.13 -11.68 4.34
CA ALA A 156 13.63 -10.94 5.49
C ALA A 156 12.67 -10.94 6.69
N LEU A 157 11.37 -10.81 6.44
CA LEU A 157 10.33 -10.84 7.48
C LEU A 157 9.75 -12.24 7.72
N HIS A 158 10.33 -13.27 7.11
CA HIS A 158 9.95 -14.64 7.43
C HIS A 158 10.30 -14.96 8.90
N PRO A 159 9.44 -15.69 9.64
CA PRO A 159 9.68 -16.02 11.05
C PRO A 159 11.09 -16.57 11.35
N GLU A 160 11.59 -17.45 10.48
CA GLU A 160 12.94 -18.05 10.54
C GLU A 160 14.10 -17.03 10.49
N ASN A 161 13.90 -15.87 9.84
CA ASN A 161 14.94 -14.86 9.65
C ASN A 161 14.83 -13.66 10.60
N LEU A 162 13.73 -13.56 11.37
CA LEU A 162 13.46 -12.40 12.22
C LEU A 162 14.57 -12.08 13.22
N THR A 163 15.13 -13.13 13.83
CA THR A 163 16.16 -12.99 14.86
C THR A 163 17.48 -12.44 14.33
N SER A 164 17.66 -12.44 13.01
CA SER A 164 18.81 -11.91 12.29
C SER A 164 18.60 -10.45 11.84
N GLN A 165 17.40 -9.89 12.03
CA GLN A 165 17.09 -8.51 11.66
C GLN A 165 17.63 -7.48 12.67
N HIS A 166 17.66 -6.24 12.20
CA HIS A 166 18.10 -5.08 12.96
C HIS A 166 16.96 -4.08 13.12
N VAL A 167 16.78 -3.55 14.33
CA VAL A 167 15.66 -2.66 14.66
C VAL A 167 15.66 -1.40 13.79
N THR A 168 16.82 -0.74 13.61
CA THR A 168 16.90 0.56 12.91
C THR A 168 16.43 0.49 11.44
N PRO A 169 16.93 -0.42 10.58
CA PRO A 169 16.38 -0.57 9.22
C PRO A 169 14.87 -0.86 9.18
N LEU A 170 14.35 -1.65 10.13
CA LEU A 170 12.91 -1.95 10.20
C LEU A 170 12.09 -0.70 10.55
N GLU A 171 12.53 0.08 11.54
CA GLU A 171 11.89 1.34 11.95
C GLU A 171 11.92 2.38 10.83
N GLU A 172 13.07 2.54 10.16
CA GLU A 172 13.22 3.49 9.06
C GLU A 172 12.33 3.14 7.87
N LEU A 173 12.31 1.87 7.46
CA LEU A 173 11.44 1.42 6.36
C LEU A 173 9.96 1.56 6.71
N GLN A 174 9.57 1.17 7.93
CA GLN A 174 8.19 1.32 8.42
C GLN A 174 7.77 2.80 8.45
N GLY A 175 8.65 3.69 8.90
CA GLY A 175 8.43 5.13 8.86
C GLY A 175 8.24 5.67 7.44
N LYS A 176 9.06 5.22 6.47
CA LYS A 176 8.91 5.58 5.05
C LYS A 176 7.56 5.12 4.49
N TYR A 177 7.13 3.89 4.80
CA TYR A 177 5.82 3.39 4.37
C TYR A 177 4.66 4.13 4.99
N LYS A 178 4.77 4.53 6.26
CA LYS A 178 3.74 5.36 6.89
C LYS A 178 3.53 6.68 6.12
N LEU A 179 4.60 7.35 5.74
CA LEU A 179 4.52 8.58 4.92
C LEU A 179 3.85 8.35 3.56
N LEU A 180 3.99 7.16 2.99
CA LEU A 180 3.39 6.78 1.70
C LEU A 180 1.94 6.33 1.83
N LEU A 181 1.58 5.61 2.90
CA LEU A 181 0.27 4.98 3.08
C LEU A 181 -0.74 5.89 3.77
N ASP A 182 -0.33 6.72 4.74
CA ASP A 182 -1.24 7.61 5.49
C ASP A 182 -2.07 8.52 4.54
N PRO A 183 -1.50 9.12 3.46
CA PRO A 183 -2.29 9.91 2.52
C PRO A 183 -3.34 9.11 1.76
N LEU A 184 -3.15 7.80 1.60
CA LEU A 184 -4.08 6.92 0.87
C LEU A 184 -5.31 6.53 1.68
N GLU A 185 -5.33 6.80 2.99
CA GLU A 185 -6.52 6.63 3.82
C GLU A 185 -7.66 7.57 3.40
N ARG A 186 -7.31 8.70 2.77
CA ARG A 186 -8.27 9.65 2.22
C ARG A 186 -8.71 9.22 0.83
N ARG A 187 -10.00 8.90 0.70
CA ARG A 187 -10.62 8.51 -0.58
C ARG A 187 -10.32 9.49 -1.72
N GLU A 188 -10.34 10.78 -1.43
CA GLU A 188 -10.05 11.85 -2.40
C GLU A 188 -8.65 11.73 -3.01
N ASN A 189 -7.65 11.34 -2.21
CA ASN A 189 -6.29 11.16 -2.69
C ASN A 189 -6.18 9.95 -3.60
N VAL A 190 -6.82 8.83 -3.22
CA VAL A 190 -6.90 7.63 -4.07
C VAL A 190 -7.56 7.97 -5.40
N GLU A 191 -8.71 8.66 -5.37
CA GLU A 191 -9.41 9.08 -6.58
C GLU A 191 -8.53 9.97 -7.46
N ARG A 192 -7.76 10.91 -6.89
CA ARG A 192 -6.82 11.76 -7.65
C ARG A 192 -5.66 10.97 -8.27
N LEU A 193 -5.23 9.89 -7.62
CA LEU A 193 -4.15 9.02 -8.11
C LEU A 193 -4.64 8.03 -9.18
N THR A 194 -5.92 7.68 -9.19
CA THR A 194 -6.43 6.58 -10.02
C THR A 194 -7.55 6.95 -11.00
N SER A 195 -8.04 8.19 -11.02
CA SER A 195 -9.22 8.60 -11.79
C SER A 195 -9.17 8.30 -13.28
N HIS A 196 -7.99 8.39 -13.91
CA HIS A 196 -7.79 8.14 -15.33
C HIS A 196 -7.11 6.80 -15.63
N LEU A 197 -6.89 5.97 -14.62
CA LEU A 197 -6.44 4.60 -14.78
C LEU A 197 -7.60 3.73 -15.27
N ASP A 198 -7.31 2.70 -16.06
CA ASP A 198 -8.30 1.67 -16.37
C ASP A 198 -8.51 0.72 -15.17
N GLU A 199 -9.42 -0.24 -15.31
CA GLU A 199 -9.80 -1.14 -14.20
C GLU A 199 -8.62 -2.00 -13.73
N GLU A 200 -7.84 -2.55 -14.67
CA GLU A 200 -6.67 -3.38 -14.36
C GLU A 200 -5.56 -2.56 -13.68
N GLU A 201 -5.34 -1.32 -14.12
CA GLU A 201 -4.42 -0.38 -13.47
C GLU A 201 -4.86 -0.03 -12.04
N ARG A 202 -6.16 0.15 -11.80
CA ARG A 202 -6.70 0.38 -10.45
C ARG A 202 -6.56 -0.85 -9.56
N GLU A 203 -6.83 -2.04 -10.09
CA GLU A 203 -6.69 -3.29 -9.33
C GLU A 203 -5.24 -3.48 -8.89
N ARG A 204 -4.27 -3.27 -9.78
CA ARG A 204 -2.83 -3.31 -9.44
C ARG A 204 -2.44 -2.26 -8.40
N PHE A 205 -3.02 -1.06 -8.48
CA PHE A 205 -2.81 -0.04 -7.46
C PHE A 205 -3.28 -0.53 -6.08
N LEU A 206 -4.50 -1.06 -5.99
CA LEU A 206 -5.08 -1.55 -4.74
C LEU A 206 -4.35 -2.78 -4.19
N GLU A 207 -3.95 -3.72 -5.05
CA GLU A 207 -3.12 -4.86 -4.66
C GLU A 207 -1.81 -4.38 -4.03
N THR A 208 -1.16 -3.40 -4.66
CA THR A 208 0.09 -2.82 -4.15
C THR A 208 -0.11 -2.14 -2.80
N VAL A 209 -1.21 -1.40 -2.59
CA VAL A 209 -1.56 -0.82 -1.28
C VAL A 209 -1.67 -1.93 -0.22
N ASN A 210 -2.35 -3.03 -0.53
CA ASN A 210 -2.53 -4.14 0.40
C ASN A 210 -1.20 -4.81 0.76
N VAL A 211 -0.32 -5.00 -0.22
CA VAL A 211 1.02 -5.56 -0.03
C VAL A 211 1.87 -4.67 0.87
N LEU A 212 1.95 -3.37 0.58
CA LEU A 212 2.75 -2.43 1.38
C LEU A 212 2.18 -2.23 2.79
N SER A 213 0.86 -2.28 2.95
CA SER A 213 0.20 -2.23 4.25
C SER A 213 0.52 -3.47 5.10
N ALA A 214 0.45 -4.66 4.50
CA ALA A 214 0.84 -5.91 5.15
C ALA A 214 2.30 -5.86 5.60
N GLU A 215 3.22 -5.45 4.70
CA GLU A 215 4.62 -5.32 5.05
C GLU A 215 4.86 -4.31 6.17
N SER A 216 4.23 -3.13 6.11
CA SER A 216 4.33 -2.11 7.16
C SER A 216 3.94 -2.67 8.54
N LYS A 217 2.88 -3.48 8.62
CA LYS A 217 2.45 -4.14 9.87
C LYS A 217 3.42 -5.24 10.32
N LEU A 218 4.01 -5.98 9.39
CA LEU A 218 5.02 -6.98 9.70
C LEU A 218 6.33 -6.36 10.17
N LEU A 219 6.76 -5.24 9.59
CA LEU A 219 7.90 -4.45 10.03
C LEU A 219 7.70 -3.97 11.47
N GLU A 220 6.54 -3.38 11.76
CA GLU A 220 6.16 -2.93 13.12
C GLU A 220 6.23 -4.09 14.14
N ALA A 221 5.71 -5.26 13.79
CA ALA A 221 5.75 -6.44 14.67
C ALA A 221 7.17 -7.03 14.80
N ALA A 222 7.94 -7.06 13.71
CA ALA A 222 9.29 -7.63 13.65
C ALA A 222 10.29 -6.88 14.55
N GLN A 223 10.08 -5.59 14.78
CA GLN A 223 10.93 -4.78 15.68
C GLN A 223 11.11 -5.38 17.08
N ARG A 224 10.13 -6.16 17.58
CA ARG A 224 10.20 -6.83 18.89
C ARG A 224 11.14 -8.03 18.94
N TYR A 225 11.41 -8.63 17.78
CA TYR A 225 12.24 -9.82 17.62
C TYR A 225 13.63 -9.49 17.07
N ALA A 226 13.75 -8.33 16.44
CA ALA A 226 14.99 -7.79 15.93
C ALA A 226 15.94 -7.35 17.05
N THR A 227 17.21 -7.26 16.68
CA THR A 227 18.27 -6.83 17.59
C THR A 227 18.68 -5.39 17.30
N ARG A 228 19.23 -4.68 18.29
CA ARG A 228 19.91 -3.41 18.02
C ARG A 228 21.30 -3.72 17.46
N PHE A 229 21.72 -3.01 16.42
CA PHE A 229 23.10 -3.11 15.94
C PHE A 229 24.08 -2.89 17.11
N PRO A 230 25.14 -3.70 17.26
CA PRO A 230 26.17 -3.43 18.25
C PRO A 230 26.74 -2.03 17.97
N HIS A 231 26.69 -1.16 18.97
CA HIS A 231 27.34 0.15 18.91
C HIS A 231 28.85 -0.08 18.75
N VAL A 232 29.42 0.50 17.70
CA VAL A 232 30.88 0.64 17.54
C VAL A 232 31.34 1.79 18.43
#